data_AF-A0A1G8L3B6-F1
#
_entry.id   AF-A0A1G8L3B6-F1
#
_cell.length_a   1.000
_cell.length_b   1.000
_cell.length_c   1.000
_cell.angle_alpha   90.00
_cell.angle_beta   90.00
_cell.angle_gamma   90.00
#
_symmetry.space_group_name_H-M   'P 1'
#
loop_
_entity.id
_entity.type
_entity.pdbx_description
1 polymer ?
#
loop_
_entity_poly.entity_id
_entity_poly.type
_entity_poly.pdbx_seq_one_letter_code
_entity_poly.pdbx_strand_id
1 'polypeptide(L)' 'MGDRHNPKIEAPANVEKDPEDWISGDDPMTPAQASYLKTLAEQADDPDAYADGLSKAEASKRIDALREKLGL' A
#
# COMPACT_ATOMS: atom_id res chain seq x y z
N MET A 1 -34.21 47.24 0.77
CA MET A 1 -33.05 46.64 0.06
C MET A 1 -32.69 45.38 0.83
N GLY A 2 -32.92 44.20 0.24
CA GLY A 2 -32.72 42.93 0.93
C GLY A 2 -31.24 42.56 1.05
N ASP A 3 -30.85 42.26 2.28
CA ASP A 3 -29.55 41.74 2.69
C ASP A 3 -29.27 40.41 1.97
N ARG A 4 -28.42 40.47 0.94
CA ARG A 4 -27.93 39.28 0.24
C ARG A 4 -26.66 38.79 0.94
N HIS A 5 -26.83 38.17 2.12
CA HIS A 5 -25.84 37.21 2.59
C HIS A 5 -25.80 36.06 1.58
N ASN A 6 -24.66 35.92 0.91
CA ASN A 6 -24.36 34.79 0.03
C ASN A 6 -23.42 33.85 0.79
N PRO A 7 -23.89 32.77 1.43
CA PRO A 7 -23.04 31.88 2.20
C PRO A 7 -22.83 30.59 1.42
N LYS A 8 -22.07 30.60 0.31
CA LYS A 8 -21.63 29.34 -0.30
C LYS A 8 -20.56 29.48 -1.37
N ILE A 9 -19.33 29.79 -0.98
CA ILE A 9 -18.16 29.19 -1.64
C ILE A 9 -17.18 28.84 -0.52
N GLU A 10 -17.60 27.93 0.35
CA GLU A 10 -16.63 27.09 1.04
C GLU A 10 -16.04 26.22 -0.07
N ALA A 11 -14.81 26.52 -0.47
CA ALA A 11 -14.04 25.61 -1.29
C ALA A 11 -14.17 24.22 -0.63
N PRO A 12 -14.48 23.14 -1.37
CA PRO A 12 -14.10 21.85 -0.83
C PRO A 12 -12.59 21.97 -0.65
N ALA A 13 -12.15 21.99 0.61
CA ALA A 13 -10.80 21.63 0.96
C ALA A 13 -10.56 20.37 0.14
N ASN A 14 -9.83 20.52 -0.96
CA ASN A 14 -9.50 19.41 -1.83
C ASN A 14 -8.52 18.63 -0.99
N VAL A 15 -9.12 17.75 -0.19
CA VAL A 15 -8.55 16.89 0.81
C VAL A 15 -7.13 16.61 0.36
N GLU A 16 -6.17 17.21 1.05
CA GLU A 16 -4.81 16.67 1.12
C GLU A 16 -5.04 15.27 1.66
N LYS A 17 -5.37 14.34 0.77
CA LYS A 17 -5.49 12.95 1.11
C LYS A 17 -4.08 12.61 1.53
N ASP A 18 -3.90 12.42 2.83
CA ASP A 18 -2.72 11.78 3.36
C ASP A 18 -2.42 10.61 2.41
N PRO A 19 -1.21 10.51 1.85
CA PRO A 19 -0.87 9.43 0.92
C PRO A 19 -1.07 8.03 1.54
N GLU A 20 -1.26 7.96 2.86
CA GLU A 20 -1.68 6.77 3.61
C GLU A 20 -3.16 6.39 3.41
N ASP A 21 -4.04 7.32 3.02
CA ASP A 21 -5.48 7.13 2.73
C ASP A 21 -5.72 6.65 1.27
N TRP A 22 -4.67 6.50 0.46
CA TRP A 22 -4.75 5.69 -0.76
C TRP A 22 -4.67 4.21 -0.38
N ILE A 23 -5.85 3.72 0.05
CA ILE A 23 -6.26 2.39 0.52
C ILE A 23 -5.73 1.16 -0.28
N SER A 24 -5.04 1.34 -1.41
CA SER A 24 -4.48 0.21 -2.17
C SER A 24 -3.38 -0.58 -1.44
N GLY A 25 -2.94 -0.13 -0.26
CA GLY A 25 -2.02 -0.87 0.59
C GLY A 25 -2.66 -2.03 1.36
N ASP A 26 -3.96 -1.93 1.70
CA ASP A 26 -4.71 -2.94 2.46
C ASP A 26 -5.41 -3.97 1.56
N ASP A 27 -5.41 -3.75 0.24
CA ASP A 27 -5.86 -4.77 -0.72
C ASP A 27 -5.06 -6.07 -0.52
N PRO A 28 -5.66 -7.25 -0.75
CA PRO A 28 -4.92 -8.51 -0.73
C PRO A 28 -3.77 -8.46 -1.73
N MET A 29 -2.65 -9.11 -1.39
CA MET A 29 -1.50 -9.18 -2.29
C MET A 29 -1.90 -9.75 -3.65
N THR A 30 -1.29 -9.20 -4.70
CA THR A 30 -1.54 -9.69 -6.04
C THR A 30 -0.91 -11.08 -6.22
N PRO A 31 -1.45 -11.95 -7.10
CA PRO A 31 -0.83 -13.24 -7.40
C PRO A 31 0.64 -13.14 -7.85
N ALA A 32 0.99 -12.04 -8.52
CA ALA A 32 2.36 -11.74 -8.93
C ALA A 32 3.27 -11.49 -7.72
N GLN A 33 2.83 -10.66 -6.77
CA GLN A 33 3.58 -10.45 -5.51
C GLN A 33 3.70 -11.74 -4.71
N ALA A 34 2.63 -12.53 -4.58
CA ALA A 34 2.67 -13.80 -3.86
C ALA A 34 3.73 -14.75 -4.46
N SER A 35 3.73 -14.90 -5.78
CA SER A 35 4.67 -15.78 -6.49
C SER A 35 6.12 -15.29 -6.35
N TYR A 36 6.33 -13.97 -6.42
CA TYR A 36 7.66 -13.39 -6.29
C TYR A 36 8.18 -13.46 -4.86
N LEU A 37 7.34 -13.13 -3.86
CA LEU A 37 7.66 -13.25 -2.44
C LEU A 37 8.03 -14.68 -2.08
N LYS A 38 7.28 -15.68 -2.57
CA LYS A 38 7.59 -17.09 -2.36
C LYS A 38 8.97 -17.47 -2.91
N THR A 39 9.27 -17.01 -4.12
CA THR A 39 10.56 -17.28 -4.78
C THR A 39 11.73 -16.64 -4.03
N LEU A 40 11.55 -15.42 -3.51
CA LEU A 40 12.56 -14.74 -2.69
C LEU A 40 12.72 -15.40 -1.32
N ALA A 41 11.63 -15.82 -0.70
CA ALA A 41 11.63 -16.56 0.56
C ALA A 41 12.43 -17.87 0.44
N GLU A 42 12.19 -18.64 -0.63
CA GLU A 42 12.96 -19.85 -0.95
C GLU A 42 14.45 -19.55 -1.18
N GLN A 43 14.79 -18.47 -1.91
CA GLN A 43 16.18 -18.08 -2.14
C GLN A 43 16.90 -17.59 -0.88
N ALA A 44 16.17 -16.94 0.03
CA ALA A 44 16.70 -16.44 1.30
C ALA A 44 16.74 -17.50 2.41
N ASP A 45 16.33 -18.74 2.10
CA ASP A 45 16.11 -19.84 3.06
C ASP A 45 15.22 -19.39 4.24
N ASP A 46 14.20 -18.57 3.94
CA ASP A 46 13.37 -17.84 4.91
C ASP A 46 11.87 -18.04 4.61
N PRO A 47 11.32 -19.23 4.87
CA PRO A 47 9.93 -19.55 4.57
C PRO A 47 8.92 -18.69 5.35
N ASP A 48 9.31 -18.16 6.52
CA ASP A 48 8.47 -17.28 7.35
C ASP A 48 8.23 -15.91 6.70
N ALA A 49 9.05 -15.51 5.72
CA ALA A 49 8.85 -14.28 4.98
C ALA A 49 7.59 -14.32 4.09
N TYR A 50 7.14 -15.51 3.67
CA TYR A 50 5.88 -15.68 2.94
C TYR A 50 4.72 -16.01 3.90
N ALA A 51 3.59 -15.33 3.74
CA ALA A 51 2.36 -15.68 4.44
C ALA A 51 1.15 -15.54 3.52
N ASP A 52 0.19 -16.45 3.65
CA ASP A 52 -1.09 -16.35 2.94
C ASP A 52 -1.97 -15.27 3.58
N GLY A 53 -2.55 -14.40 2.76
CA GLY A 53 -3.40 -13.30 3.21
C GLY A 53 -2.68 -11.99 3.51
N LEU A 54 -1.42 -11.84 3.12
CA LEU A 54 -0.73 -10.55 3.17
C LEU A 54 -1.44 -9.51 2.32
N SER A 55 -1.43 -8.27 2.80
CA SER A 55 -1.82 -7.15 1.95
C SER A 55 -0.78 -6.88 0.87
N LYS A 56 -1.18 -6.17 -0.17
CA LYS A 56 -0.30 -5.71 -1.25
C LYS A 56 0.86 -4.89 -0.69
N ALA A 57 0.61 -4.03 0.30
CA ALA A 57 1.66 -3.25 0.93
C ALA A 57 2.62 -4.13 1.74
N GLU A 58 2.09 -5.07 2.53
CA GLU A 58 2.93 -5.99 3.30
C GLU A 58 3.77 -6.89 2.39
N ALA A 59 3.18 -7.47 1.34
CA ALA A 59 3.90 -8.28 0.38
C ALA A 59 5.02 -7.48 -0.30
N SER A 60 4.77 -6.23 -0.72
CA SER A 60 5.81 -5.35 -1.25
C SER A 60 6.94 -5.09 -0.24
N LYS A 61 6.61 -4.72 1.01
CA LYS A 61 7.63 -4.48 2.06
C LYS A 61 8.52 -5.70 2.29
N ARG A 62 7.92 -6.90 2.32
CA ARG A 62 8.67 -8.15 2.52
C ARG A 62 9.52 -8.52 1.30
N ILE A 63 9.00 -8.29 0.10
CA ILE A 63 9.76 -8.44 -1.15
C ILE A 63 11.01 -7.56 -1.11
N ASP A 64 10.87 -6.27 -0.79
CA ASP A 64 11.99 -5.34 -0.73
C ASP A 64 13.03 -5.79 0.32
N ALA A 65 12.60 -6.14 1.54
CA ALA A 65 13.48 -6.62 2.59
C ALA A 65 14.26 -7.89 2.18
N LEU A 66 13.62 -8.84 1.50
CA LEU A 66 14.28 -10.05 0.99
C LEU A 66 15.25 -9.74 -0.14
N ARG A 67 14.91 -8.81 -1.05
CA ARG A 67 15.82 -8.38 -2.10
C ARG A 67 17.07 -7.74 -1.53
N GLU A 68 16.94 -6.88 -0.52
CA GLU A 68 18.09 -6.30 0.17
C GLU A 68 18.95 -7.38 0.87
N LYS A 69 18.31 -8.35 1.53
CA LYS A 69 19.00 -9.49 2.17
C LYS A 69 19.76 -10.36 1.15
N LEU A 70 19.22 -10.53 -0.05
CA LEU A 70 19.80 -11.30 -1.15
C LEU A 70 20.77 -10.50 -2.03
N GLY A 71 20.79 -9.17 -1.91
CA GLY A 71 21.57 -8.27 -2.75
C GLY A 71 21.04 -8.09 -4.19
N LEU A 72 19.71 -8.10 -4.37
CA LEU A 72 18.98 -7.98 -5.65
C LEU A 72 18.41 -6.58 -5.95
#